data_AF-A0A521MAX6-F1
#
_entry.id   AF-A0A521MAX6-F1
#
_cell.length_a   1.000
_cell.length_b   1.000
_cell.length_c   1.000
_cell.angle_alpha   90.00
_cell.angle_beta   90.00
_cell.angle_gamma   90.00
#
_symmetry.space_group_name_H-M   'P 1'
#
loop_
_entity.id
_entity.type
_entity.pdbx_description
1 polymer ?
#
loop_
_entity_poly.entity_id
_entity_poly.type
_entity_poly.pdbx_seq_one_letter_code
_entity_poly.pdbx_strand_id
1 'polypeptide(L)'
;FWEKATAIHVFCAQGAFRGGDRFARHWHDVTRLDAAGFADAAIADKALAKAVADHKSIFFAEKGPDGTLIDYHAAISGGLRLVPDDGALVKLADDYRHMVEDGLFLDEVESFDALLHRCRAIQEKTNAP
;
A
#
# COMPACT_ATOMS: atom_id res chain seq x y z
N PHE A 1 1.83 7.23 6.64
CA PHE A 1 1.71 5.76 6.53
C PHE A 1 0.33 5.35 6.00
N TRP A 2 -0.75 5.54 6.76
CA TRP A 2 -2.09 5.01 6.44
C TRP A 2 -2.65 5.40 5.07
N GLU A 3 -2.44 6.63 4.61
CA GLU A 3 -2.91 7.05 3.27
C GLU A 3 -2.29 6.21 2.15
N LYS A 4 -1.00 5.90 2.28
CA LYS A 4 -0.25 5.09 1.30
C LYS A 4 -0.62 3.61 1.44
N ALA A 5 -0.65 3.10 2.67
CA ALA A 5 -1.02 1.71 2.95
C ALA A 5 -2.44 1.37 2.44
N THR A 6 -3.40 2.27 2.63
CA THR A 6 -4.77 2.07 2.13
C THR A 6 -4.88 2.26 0.61
N ALA A 7 -4.03 3.08 -0.02
CA ALA A 7 -3.97 3.15 -1.48
C ALA A 7 -3.43 1.86 -2.10
N ILE A 8 -2.40 1.28 -1.46
CA ILE A 8 -1.88 -0.05 -1.79
C ILE A 8 -2.97 -1.12 -1.63
N HIS A 9 -3.70 -1.10 -0.51
CA HIS A 9 -4.79 -2.06 -0.28
C HIS A 9 -5.84 -2.01 -1.39
N VAL A 10 -6.21 -0.81 -1.85
CA VAL A 10 -7.13 -0.62 -2.97
C VAL A 10 -6.58 -1.27 -4.24
N PHE A 11 -5.32 -1.05 -4.56
CA PHE A 11 -4.68 -1.72 -5.69
C PHE A 11 -4.71 -3.25 -5.55
N CYS A 12 -4.37 -3.79 -4.37
CA CYS A 12 -4.43 -5.22 -4.11
C CYS A 12 -5.87 -5.77 -4.25
N ALA A 13 -6.89 -4.96 -3.95
CA ALA A 13 -8.29 -5.33 -4.13
C ALA A 13 -8.76 -5.27 -5.59
N GLN A 14 -8.31 -4.29 -6.35
CA GLN A 14 -8.76 -4.02 -7.72
C GLN A 14 -7.95 -4.78 -8.78
N GLY A 15 -6.68 -5.04 -8.51
CA GLY A 15 -5.72 -5.61 -9.44
C GLY A 15 -5.37 -4.71 -10.64
N ALA A 16 -5.59 -3.40 -10.52
CA ALA A 16 -5.24 -2.43 -11.55
C ALA A 16 -4.93 -1.06 -10.93
N PHE A 17 -4.16 -0.25 -11.65
CA PHE A 17 -3.89 1.14 -11.26
C PHE A 17 -5.07 2.03 -11.62
N ARG A 18 -5.51 2.83 -10.66
CA ARG A 18 -6.31 4.03 -10.91
C ARG A 18 -5.45 5.23 -10.51
N GLY A 19 -4.93 5.98 -11.47
CA GLY A 19 -4.19 7.22 -11.17
C GLY A 19 -2.83 7.45 -11.85
N GLY A 20 -2.65 6.96 -13.08
CA GLY A 20 -1.44 7.24 -13.89
C GLY A 20 -0.23 6.39 -13.52
N ASP A 21 0.89 6.67 -14.17
CA ASP A 21 2.13 5.90 -14.06
C ASP A 21 2.80 6.07 -12.68
N ARG A 22 3.70 5.14 -12.34
CA ARG A 22 4.59 5.19 -11.17
C ARG A 22 3.85 5.04 -9.84
N PHE A 23 2.86 4.16 -9.80
CA PHE A 23 2.06 3.90 -8.60
C PHE A 23 2.82 3.02 -7.58
N ALA A 24 3.79 2.22 -8.02
CA ALA A 24 4.69 1.41 -7.20
C ALA A 24 5.49 2.25 -6.19
N ARG A 25 5.59 3.58 -6.38
CA ARG A 25 6.15 4.51 -5.39
C ARG A 25 5.51 4.40 -4.03
N HIS A 26 4.22 4.04 -3.96
CA HIS A 26 3.54 3.86 -2.69
C HIS A 26 4.14 2.72 -1.86
N TRP A 27 4.60 1.63 -2.49
CA TRP A 27 5.29 0.55 -1.78
C TRP A 27 6.61 1.04 -1.24
N HIS A 28 7.40 1.72 -2.07
CA HIS A 28 8.69 2.29 -1.63
C HIS A 28 8.50 3.25 -0.46
N ASP A 29 7.56 4.19 -0.57
CA ASP A 29 7.29 5.14 0.50
C ASP A 29 6.89 4.46 1.82
N VAL A 30 6.10 3.38 1.77
CA VAL A 30 5.68 2.64 2.96
C VAL A 30 6.87 1.90 3.59
N THR A 31 7.76 1.29 2.80
CA THR A 31 8.98 0.66 3.34
C THR A 31 9.96 1.68 3.90
N ARG A 32 10.05 2.88 3.31
CA ARG A 32 10.87 3.98 3.87
C ARG A 32 10.31 4.53 5.17
N LEU A 33 8.99 4.73 5.26
CA LEU A 33 8.33 5.16 6.51
C LEU A 33 8.51 4.12 7.62
N ASP A 34 8.47 2.84 7.26
CA ASP A 34 8.72 1.73 8.17
C ASP A 34 10.16 1.71 8.70
N ALA A 35 11.14 1.77 7.79
CA ALA A 35 12.55 1.79 8.15
C ALA A 35 12.94 3.00 9.01
N ALA A 36 12.24 4.13 8.86
CA ALA A 36 12.42 5.31 9.68
C ALA A 36 11.67 5.28 11.03
N GLY A 37 10.93 4.19 11.33
CA GLY A 37 10.20 4.01 12.58
C GLY A 37 8.83 4.69 12.65
N PHE A 38 8.36 5.32 11.57
CA PHE A 38 7.06 6.01 11.55
C PHE A 38 5.87 5.05 11.44
N ALA A 39 6.08 3.84 10.90
CA ALA A 39 5.00 2.86 10.77
C ALA A 39 4.47 2.43 12.13
N ASP A 40 5.34 2.11 13.10
CA ASP A 40 4.92 1.62 14.42
C ASP A 40 4.09 2.67 15.17
N ALA A 41 4.54 3.92 15.15
CA ALA A 41 3.80 5.04 15.74
C ALA A 41 2.42 5.22 15.07
N ALA A 42 2.34 5.13 13.74
CA ALA A 42 1.08 5.23 13.02
C ALA A 42 0.14 4.05 13.26
N ILE A 43 0.66 2.83 13.44
CA ILE A 43 -0.12 1.61 13.72
C ILE A 43 -0.71 1.66 15.14
N ALA A 44 0.05 2.20 16.11
CA ALA A 44 -0.39 2.38 17.49
C ALA A 44 -1.48 3.46 17.63
N ASP A 45 -1.42 4.51 16.80
CA ASP A 45 -2.41 5.59 16.81
C ASP A 45 -3.71 5.19 16.08
N LYS A 46 -4.65 4.61 16.83
CA LYS A 46 -5.95 4.21 16.31
C LYS A 46 -6.82 5.39 15.88
N ALA A 47 -6.64 6.57 16.47
CA ALA A 47 -7.39 7.76 16.09
C ALA A 47 -6.95 8.26 14.71
N LEU A 48 -5.63 8.29 14.47
CA LEU A 48 -5.06 8.59 13.15
C LEU A 48 -5.54 7.59 12.09
N ALA A 49 -5.49 6.29 12.39
CA ALA A 49 -5.96 5.26 11.47
C ALA A 49 -7.43 5.48 11.09
N LYS A 50 -8.29 5.70 12.10
CA LYS A 50 -9.72 5.96 11.89
C LYS A 50 -9.96 7.23 11.09
N ALA A 51 -9.26 8.32 11.39
CA ALA A 51 -9.43 9.59 10.67
C ALA A 51 -9.11 9.44 9.17
N VAL A 52 -8.07 8.68 8.82
CA VAL A 52 -7.75 8.38 7.42
C VAL A 52 -8.84 7.51 6.78
N ALA A 53 -9.33 6.48 7.46
CA ALA A 53 -10.40 5.63 6.95
C ALA A 53 -11.72 6.40 6.74
N ASP A 54 -12.10 7.26 7.69
CA ASP A 54 -13.28 8.14 7.56
C ASP A 54 -13.15 9.05 6.33
N HIS A 55 -12.01 9.75 6.20
CA HIS A 55 -11.75 10.66 5.09
C HIS A 55 -11.77 9.94 3.74
N LYS A 56 -11.11 8.78 3.64
CA LYS A 56 -11.08 7.99 2.41
C LYS A 56 -12.45 7.42 2.04
N SER A 57 -13.24 7.00 3.01
CA SER A 57 -14.59 6.48 2.75
C SER A 57 -15.52 7.53 2.16
N ILE A 58 -15.30 8.82 2.48
CA ILE A 58 -16.10 9.94 1.97
C ILE A 58 -15.59 10.41 0.60
N PHE A 59 -14.29 10.66 0.46
CA PHE A 59 -13.73 11.35 -0.71
C PHE A 59 -13.10 10.43 -1.76
N PHE A 60 -12.77 9.19 -1.38
CA PHE A 60 -12.01 8.25 -2.21
C PHE A 60 -12.67 6.86 -2.19
N ALA A 61 -14.00 6.82 -2.27
CA ALA A 61 -14.75 5.58 -2.30
C ALA A 61 -14.39 4.77 -3.55
N GLU A 62 -13.77 3.61 -3.34
CA GLU A 62 -13.30 2.71 -4.40
C GLU A 62 -14.06 1.39 -4.34
N LYS A 63 -14.09 0.66 -5.47
CA LYS A 63 -14.81 -0.61 -5.62
C LYS A 63 -13.88 -1.72 -6.06
N GLY A 64 -14.11 -2.93 -5.57
CA GLY A 64 -13.49 -4.15 -6.07
C GLY A 64 -14.04 -4.56 -7.45
N PRO A 65 -13.48 -5.63 -8.04
CA PRO A 65 -13.89 -6.14 -9.36
C PRO A 65 -15.36 -6.58 -9.43
N ASP A 66 -15.94 -6.99 -8.31
CA ASP A 66 -17.34 -7.40 -8.14
C ASP A 66 -18.30 -6.21 -7.92
N GLY A 67 -17.76 -4.98 -7.88
CA GLY A 67 -18.53 -3.77 -7.58
C GLY A 67 -18.74 -3.49 -6.10
N THR A 68 -18.26 -4.36 -5.19
CA THR A 68 -18.33 -4.18 -3.74
C THR A 68 -17.45 -3.00 -3.33
N LEU A 69 -17.94 -2.12 -2.45
CA LEU A 69 -17.16 -1.01 -1.91
C LEU A 69 -16.01 -1.55 -1.05
N ILE A 70 -14.84 -0.95 -1.21
CA ILE A 70 -13.69 -1.25 -0.38
C ILE A 70 -13.92 -0.62 1.00
N ASP A 71 -13.88 -1.47 2.03
CA ASP A 71 -14.03 -1.05 3.42
C ASP A 71 -12.66 -0.64 4.00
N TYR A 72 -12.43 0.67 4.06
CA TYR A 72 -11.22 1.22 4.67
C TYR A 72 -11.15 0.98 6.18
N HIS A 73 -12.29 0.84 6.87
CA HIS A 73 -12.30 0.50 8.30
C HIS A 73 -11.82 -0.93 8.52
N ALA A 74 -12.25 -1.88 7.70
CA ALA A 74 -11.71 -3.24 7.72
C ALA A 74 -10.21 -3.24 7.43
N ALA A 75 -9.74 -2.44 6.46
CA ALA A 75 -8.32 -2.36 6.12
C ALA A 75 -7.44 -1.89 7.30
N ILE A 76 -7.89 -0.90 8.09
CA ILE A 76 -7.12 -0.42 9.25
C ILE A 76 -7.25 -1.28 10.52
N SER A 77 -8.12 -2.30 10.51
CA SER A 77 -8.48 -3.12 11.68
C SER A 77 -8.15 -4.60 11.51
N GLY A 78 -7.13 -4.92 10.70
CA GLY A 78 -6.67 -6.30 10.49
C GLY A 78 -6.84 -6.82 9.07
N GLY A 79 -7.49 -6.04 8.19
CA GLY A 79 -7.71 -6.40 6.79
C GLY A 79 -6.69 -5.79 5.82
N LEU A 80 -5.59 -5.18 6.28
CA LEU A 80 -4.65 -4.51 5.38
C LEU A 80 -4.03 -5.52 4.41
N ARG A 81 -3.89 -5.12 3.15
CA ARG A 81 -3.19 -5.89 2.12
C ARG A 81 -2.13 -5.00 1.49
N LEU A 82 -0.88 -5.43 1.57
CA LEU A 82 0.28 -4.78 0.95
C LEU A 82 0.95 -5.66 -0.11
N VAL A 83 0.68 -6.96 -0.10
CA VAL A 83 1.18 -7.90 -1.11
C VAL A 83 0.03 -8.24 -2.07
N PRO A 84 0.13 -7.90 -3.37
CA PRO A 84 -0.89 -8.23 -4.36
C PRO A 84 -0.86 -9.70 -4.79
N ASP A 85 -1.99 -10.20 -5.28
CA ASP A 85 -2.11 -11.54 -5.89
C ASP A 85 -1.54 -11.56 -7.33
N ASP A 86 -1.31 -12.75 -7.89
CA ASP A 86 -0.51 -12.99 -9.11
C ASP A 86 -0.74 -12.00 -10.28
N GLY A 87 -1.99 -11.76 -10.67
CA GLY A 87 -2.29 -10.86 -11.80
C GLY A 87 -1.95 -9.39 -11.51
N ALA A 88 -2.11 -8.96 -10.26
CA ALA A 88 -1.79 -7.61 -9.80
C ALA A 88 -0.28 -7.47 -9.51
N LEU A 89 0.36 -8.55 -9.10
CA LEU A 89 1.80 -8.64 -8.86
C LEU A 89 2.61 -8.36 -10.13
N VAL A 90 2.21 -8.96 -11.26
CA VAL A 90 2.86 -8.73 -12.56
C VAL A 90 2.80 -7.25 -12.96
N LYS A 91 1.64 -6.60 -12.79
CA LYS A 91 1.47 -5.17 -13.09
C LYS A 91 2.32 -4.29 -12.18
N LEU A 92 2.39 -4.63 -10.90
CA LEU A 92 3.23 -3.92 -9.94
C LEU A 92 4.72 -4.06 -10.28
N ALA A 93 5.17 -5.25 -10.67
CA ALA A 93 6.56 -5.51 -11.06
C ALA A 93 6.96 -4.68 -12.29
N ASP A 94 6.07 -4.59 -13.29
CA ASP A 94 6.30 -3.82 -14.51
C ASP A 94 6.40 -2.31 -14.22
N ASP A 95 5.48 -1.76 -13.43
CA ASP A 95 5.49 -0.35 -13.02
C ASP A 95 6.73 -0.03 -12.15
N TYR A 96 7.10 -0.93 -11.24
CA TYR A 96 8.32 -0.79 -10.44
C TYR A 96 9.56 -0.73 -11.33
N ARG A 97 9.69 -1.63 -12.32
CA ARG A 97 10.82 -1.63 -13.26
C ARG A 97 10.93 -0.30 -13.99
N HIS A 98 9.83 0.20 -14.58
CA HIS A 98 9.84 1.49 -15.27
C HIS A 98 10.21 2.65 -14.35
N MET A 99 9.75 2.63 -13.09
CA MET A 99 10.17 3.64 -12.11
C MET A 99 11.67 3.64 -11.82
N VAL A 100 12.30 2.47 -11.76
CA VAL A 100 13.76 2.35 -11.56
C VAL A 100 14.51 2.85 -12.79
N GLU A 101 14.08 2.42 -13.99
CA GLU A 101 14.67 2.82 -15.26
C GLU A 101 14.59 4.34 -15.51
N ASP A 102 13.50 4.97 -15.09
CA ASP A 102 13.29 6.43 -15.16
C ASP A 102 14.18 7.24 -14.18
N GLY A 103 14.98 6.57 -13.35
CA GLY A 103 15.88 7.23 -12.40
C GLY A 103 15.16 8.02 -11.31
N LEU A 104 13.94 7.61 -10.95
CA LEU A 104 13.12 8.32 -9.95
C LEU A 104 13.72 8.26 -8.54
N PHE A 105 14.63 7.31 -8.30
CA PHE A 105 15.25 7.08 -7.00
C PHE A 105 16.69 7.61 -7.00
N LEU A 106 17.06 8.31 -5.92
CA LEU A 106 18.38 8.93 -5.75
C LEU A 106 19.45 7.97 -5.22
N ASP A 107 19.05 6.84 -4.63
CA ASP A 107 19.91 5.83 -3.99
C ASP A 107 19.79 4.46 -4.67
N GLU A 108 20.63 3.49 -4.27
CA GLU A 108 20.52 2.09 -4.70
C GLU A 108 19.13 1.54 -4.41
N VAL A 109 18.39 1.25 -5.48
CA VAL A 109 17.01 0.81 -5.40
C VAL A 109 16.98 -0.65 -4.98
N GLU A 110 16.24 -0.96 -3.91
CA GLU A 110 16.09 -2.34 -3.47
C GLU A 110 15.43 -3.20 -4.55
N SER A 111 15.72 -4.51 -4.56
CA SER A 111 15.06 -5.42 -5.49
C SER A 111 13.56 -5.47 -5.22
N PHE A 112 12.78 -5.78 -6.26
CA PHE A 112 11.33 -5.92 -6.12
C PHE A 112 10.95 -6.99 -5.09
N ASP A 113 11.70 -8.10 -5.03
CA ASP A 113 11.49 -9.15 -4.03
C ASP A 113 11.76 -8.66 -2.60
N ALA A 114 12.81 -7.86 -2.40
CA ALA A 114 13.12 -7.26 -1.10
C ALA A 114 12.01 -6.28 -0.66
N LEU A 115 11.51 -5.47 -1.59
CA LEU A 115 10.39 -4.56 -1.36
C LEU A 115 9.15 -5.33 -0.88
N LEU A 116 8.76 -6.41 -1.59
CA LEU A 116 7.61 -7.23 -1.22
C LEU A 116 7.81 -7.97 0.11
N HIS A 117 9.02 -8.43 0.39
CA HIS A 117 9.32 -9.07 1.68
C HIS A 117 9.10 -8.10 2.85
N ARG A 118 9.58 -6.85 2.73
CA ARG A 118 9.31 -5.79 3.72
C ARG A 118 7.82 -5.48 3.83
N CYS A 119 7.12 -5.35 2.70
CA CYS A 119 5.67 -5.09 2.70
C CYS A 119 4.88 -6.22 3.39
N ARG A 120 5.30 -7.49 3.24
CA ARG A 120 4.70 -8.61 3.96
C ARG A 120 4.87 -8.46 5.48
N ALA A 121 6.08 -8.15 5.94
CA ALA A 121 6.34 -7.93 7.37
C ALA A 121 5.52 -6.76 7.93
N ILE A 122 5.40 -5.67 7.18
CA ILE A 122 4.56 -4.51 7.54
C ILE A 122 3.08 -4.90 7.62
N GLN A 123 2.58 -5.68 6.65
CA GLN A 123 1.21 -6.18 6.65
C GLN A 123 0.93 -7.04 7.89
N GLU A 124 1.81 -8.00 8.19
CA GLU A 124 1.68 -8.91 9.33
C GLU A 124 1.62 -8.15 10.65
N LYS A 125 2.54 -7.21 10.89
CA LYS A 125 2.53 -6.41 12.13
C LYS A 125 1.35 -5.45 12.21
N THR A 126 0.87 -4.93 11.08
CA THR A 126 -0.29 -4.02 11.07
C THR A 126 -1.59 -4.77 11.36
N ASN A 127 -1.67 -6.03 10.94
CA ASN A 127 -2.85 -6.87 11.12
C ASN A 127 -2.82 -7.72 12.40
N ALA A 128 -1.73 -7.68 13.15
CA ALA A 128 -1.64 -8.33 14.45
C ALA A 128 -2.67 -7.72 15.44
N PRO A 129 -3.30 -8.54 16.30
CA PRO A 129 -4.30 -8.11 17.26
C PRO A 129 -3.77 -7.16 18.35
#